data_AF-A0A150QAE5-F1
#
_entry.id   AF-A0A150QAE5-F1
#
_cell.length_a   1.000
_cell.length_b   1.000
_cell.length_c   1.000
_cell.angle_alpha   90.00
_cell.angle_beta   90.00
_cell.angle_gamma   90.00
#
_symmetry.space_group_name_H-M   'P 1'
#
loop_
_entity.id
_entity.type
_entity.pdbx_description
1 polymer ?
#
loop_
_entity_poly.entity_id
_entity_poly.type
_entity_poly.pdbx_seq_one_letter_code
_entity_poly.pdbx_strand_id
1 'polypeptide(L)'
;MPPPTSQRRPGRLLVAALLAGTAACQGDAGGQDAGAPSSDAGAALAAEGAPAPRRPTRYYHLRRTDDGCELFWIDGDLVSASQAVACPPDLQVGERLRLTGKTCLRESAQTPARAVPVVCPLPLTNMEKADRTPPDAGAPADGGK
;
A
#
# COMPACT_ATOMS: atom_id res chain seq x y z
N MET A 1 45.08 -21.25 -9.21
CA MET A 1 45.37 -20.35 -8.07
C MET A 1 44.14 -20.26 -7.17
N PRO A 2 44.11 -20.97 -6.04
CA PRO A 2 43.06 -20.84 -5.02
C PRO A 2 43.44 -19.79 -3.95
N PRO A 3 42.48 -19.08 -3.31
CA PRO A 3 42.76 -18.21 -2.16
C PRO A 3 42.90 -19.02 -0.85
N PRO A 4 43.68 -18.52 0.14
CA PRO A 4 43.95 -19.24 1.38
C PRO A 4 42.80 -19.17 2.40
N THR A 5 42.57 -20.30 3.04
CA THR A 5 41.78 -20.51 4.26
C THR A 5 42.42 -19.79 5.45
N SER A 6 41.67 -18.93 6.17
CA SER A 6 42.10 -18.35 7.44
C SER A 6 41.28 -18.88 8.61
N GLN A 7 41.97 -19.14 9.72
CA GLN A 7 41.57 -20.01 10.82
C GLN A 7 40.80 -19.31 11.98
N ARG A 8 39.95 -20.13 12.59
CA ARG A 8 39.39 -20.16 13.96
C ARG A 8 40.01 -19.24 15.03
N ARG A 9 39.17 -18.77 15.98
CA ARG A 9 39.13 -19.25 17.38
C ARG A 9 37.93 -18.70 18.21
N PRO A 10 37.59 -19.33 19.36
CA PRO A 10 36.28 -19.31 20.02
C PRO A 10 36.19 -18.31 21.19
N GLY A 11 34.97 -18.03 21.67
CA GLY A 11 34.73 -17.31 22.91
C GLY A 11 33.30 -17.47 23.43
N ARG A 12 33.18 -18.05 24.62
CA ARG A 12 31.96 -18.41 25.36
C ARG A 12 31.30 -17.22 26.07
N LEU A 13 29.97 -17.35 26.25
CA LEU A 13 29.13 -16.96 27.41
C LEU A 13 29.19 -15.53 27.99
N LEU A 14 28.01 -14.89 28.09
CA LEU A 14 27.32 -14.46 29.33
C LEU A 14 26.10 -13.57 28.93
N VAL A 15 24.87 -14.05 29.17
CA VAL A 15 23.94 -13.63 30.25
C VAL A 15 23.45 -12.18 30.14
N ALA A 16 22.14 -12.02 29.91
CA ALA A 16 21.30 -11.04 30.61
C ALA A 16 19.81 -11.34 30.32
N ALA A 17 19.15 -11.97 31.29
CA ALA A 17 17.70 -11.99 31.42
C ALA A 17 17.28 -10.73 32.20
N LEU A 18 16.38 -9.92 31.63
CA LEU A 18 15.69 -8.75 32.20
C LEU A 18 14.53 -8.45 31.22
N LEU A 19 13.27 -8.19 31.56
CA LEU A 19 12.57 -7.84 32.80
C LEU A 19 11.08 -8.22 32.62
N ALA A 20 10.48 -8.75 33.68
CA ALA A 20 9.04 -8.77 33.88
C ALA A 20 8.56 -7.35 34.27
N GLY A 21 7.39 -6.94 33.80
CA GLY A 21 6.74 -5.72 34.28
C GLY A 21 5.70 -5.13 33.33
N THR A 22 4.55 -5.79 33.14
CA THR A 22 3.33 -5.09 32.69
C THR A 22 2.48 -4.81 33.92
N ALA A 23 2.57 -3.55 34.37
CA ALA A 23 1.75 -2.98 35.40
C ALA A 23 0.26 -3.11 35.05
N ALA A 24 -0.53 -3.47 36.06
CA ALA A 24 -1.97 -3.46 36.04
C ALA A 24 -2.48 -2.02 35.89
N CYS A 25 -3.23 -1.74 34.83
CA CYS A 25 -4.08 -0.56 34.78
C CYS A 25 -5.35 -0.84 35.59
N GLN A 26 -5.33 -0.46 36.87
CA GLN A 26 -6.54 -0.20 37.66
C GLN A 26 -7.13 1.13 37.17
N GLY A 27 -8.27 1.05 36.49
CA GLY A 27 -9.14 2.17 36.20
C GLY A 27 -10.50 1.91 36.84
N ASP A 28 -10.61 2.28 38.11
CA ASP A 28 -11.88 2.37 38.83
C ASP A 28 -12.47 3.75 38.54
N ALA A 29 -13.62 3.78 37.87
CA ALA A 29 -14.50 4.94 37.79
C ALA A 29 -15.93 4.43 37.80
N GLY A 30 -16.45 4.24 39.02
CA GLY A 30 -17.88 4.12 39.25
C GLY A 30 -18.62 5.39 38.84
N GLY A 31 -19.81 5.22 38.29
CA GLY A 31 -20.71 6.29 37.89
C GLY A 31 -22.01 5.69 37.39
N GLN A 32 -22.84 5.26 38.34
CA GLN A 32 -24.09 4.56 38.15
C GLN A 32 -25.22 5.59 38.30
N ASP A 33 -25.87 5.97 37.21
CA ASP A 33 -27.15 6.69 37.27
C ASP A 33 -28.10 6.16 36.20
N ALA A 34 -29.30 5.85 36.67
CA ALA A 34 -30.35 5.12 36.01
C ALA A 34 -31.26 6.04 35.16
N GLY A 35 -31.84 5.47 34.09
CA GLY A 35 -32.94 6.08 33.33
C GLY A 35 -33.33 5.24 32.11
N ALA A 36 -34.40 4.44 32.24
CA ALA A 36 -35.03 3.57 31.22
C ALA A 36 -35.82 4.36 30.15
N PRO A 37 -36.63 3.77 29.22
CA PRO A 37 -36.72 2.40 28.67
C PRO A 37 -36.77 2.39 27.10
N SER A 38 -36.95 1.20 26.51
CA SER A 38 -37.56 0.91 25.20
C SER A 38 -36.94 1.46 23.90
N SER A 39 -36.42 0.56 23.07
CA SER A 39 -37.15 0.01 21.91
C SER A 39 -36.31 -1.08 21.25
N ASP A 40 -36.76 -2.31 21.39
CA ASP A 40 -36.46 -3.37 20.43
C ASP A 40 -37.46 -3.25 19.26
N ALA A 41 -37.12 -3.84 18.11
CA ALA A 41 -37.88 -3.87 16.86
C ALA A 41 -37.82 -2.63 15.96
N GLY A 42 -36.79 -2.64 15.12
CA GLY A 42 -36.77 -1.89 13.87
C GLY A 42 -35.59 -2.33 13.04
N ALA A 43 -35.67 -3.54 12.47
CA ALA A 43 -34.82 -3.97 11.36
C ALA A 43 -35.04 -3.05 10.16
N ALA A 44 -34.52 -1.83 10.24
CA ALA A 44 -34.35 -0.96 9.11
C ALA A 44 -33.11 -1.50 8.39
N LEU A 45 -33.38 -2.23 7.31
CA LEU A 45 -32.46 -2.56 6.24
C LEU A 45 -31.37 -1.49 6.19
N ALA A 46 -30.16 -1.85 6.64
CA ALA A 46 -29.00 -1.02 6.47
C ALA A 46 -28.88 -0.82 4.96
N ALA A 47 -29.32 0.36 4.52
CA ALA A 47 -29.19 0.84 3.16
C ALA A 47 -27.81 0.42 2.67
N GLU A 48 -27.77 -0.24 1.51
CA GLU A 48 -26.56 -0.52 0.74
C GLU A 48 -25.60 0.64 0.94
N GLY A 49 -24.62 0.39 1.81
CA GLY A 49 -23.73 1.43 2.29
C GLY A 49 -23.04 2.00 1.07
N ALA A 50 -23.32 3.26 0.74
CA ALA A 50 -22.51 4.01 -0.20
C ALA A 50 -21.06 3.71 0.19
N PRO A 51 -20.23 3.17 -0.73
CA PRO A 51 -18.91 2.69 -0.36
C PRO A 51 -18.19 3.84 0.33
N ALA A 52 -17.88 3.65 1.62
CA ALA A 52 -17.18 4.64 2.40
C ALA A 52 -15.98 5.13 1.58
N PRO A 53 -15.69 6.44 1.54
CA PRO A 53 -14.64 7.00 0.69
C PRO A 53 -13.34 6.22 0.96
N ARG A 54 -13.01 5.29 0.05
CA ARG A 54 -11.89 4.40 0.25
C ARG A 54 -10.65 5.26 0.16
N ARG A 55 -9.89 5.34 1.25
CA ARG A 55 -8.51 5.80 1.18
C ARG A 55 -7.84 4.99 0.06
N PRO A 56 -7.14 5.61 -0.90
CA PRO A 56 -6.52 4.84 -1.98
C PRO A 56 -5.58 3.80 -1.38
N THR A 57 -5.98 2.52 -1.45
CA THR A 57 -5.15 1.36 -1.09
C THR A 57 -4.28 0.93 -2.27
N ARG A 58 -4.62 1.42 -3.47
CA ARG A 58 -3.93 1.13 -4.71
C ARG A 58 -2.80 2.12 -4.98
N TYR A 59 -1.60 1.58 -5.21
CA TYR A 59 -0.41 2.32 -5.60
C TYR A 59 0.01 1.92 -7.02
N TYR A 60 0.34 2.91 -7.84
CA TYR A 60 0.79 2.70 -9.21
C TYR A 60 2.30 2.79 -9.27
N HIS A 61 2.91 1.86 -9.99
CA HIS A 61 4.35 1.70 -10.03
C HIS A 61 4.87 1.64 -11.48
N LEU A 62 6.04 2.23 -11.69
CA LEU A 62 6.87 2.03 -12.86
C LEU A 62 8.25 1.58 -12.38
N ARG A 63 8.64 0.36 -12.73
CA ARG A 63 9.94 -0.22 -12.38
C ARG A 63 10.81 -0.27 -13.62
N ARG A 64 12.10 0.00 -13.47
CA ARG A 64 13.08 -0.34 -14.50
C ARG A 64 13.81 -1.64 -14.17
N THR A 65 13.74 -2.59 -15.08
CA THR A 65 14.51 -3.84 -15.08
C THR A 65 15.67 -3.74 -16.08
N ASP A 66 16.48 -4.77 -16.16
CA ASP A 66 17.54 -4.88 -17.18
C ASP A 66 16.95 -4.91 -18.61
N ASP A 67 15.76 -5.48 -18.77
CA ASP A 67 15.10 -5.67 -20.06
C ASP A 67 14.29 -4.44 -20.53
N GLY A 68 13.83 -3.60 -19.60
CA GLY A 68 12.99 -2.45 -19.95
C GLY A 68 12.27 -1.84 -18.76
N CYS A 69 11.14 -1.20 -19.02
CA CYS A 69 10.30 -0.61 -17.97
C CYS A 69 8.93 -1.25 -17.94
N GLU A 70 8.46 -1.50 -16.73
CA GLU A 70 7.22 -2.21 -16.47
C GLU A 70 6.30 -1.36 -15.61
N LEU A 71 5.05 -1.24 -16.05
CA LEU A 71 3.98 -0.53 -15.38
C LEU A 71 3.04 -1.55 -14.71
N PHE A 72 2.72 -1.34 -13.43
CA PHE A 72 1.79 -2.19 -12.70
C PHE A 72 1.20 -1.46 -11.50
N TRP A 73 0.14 -1.99 -10.91
CA TRP A 73 -0.41 -1.49 -9.64
C TRP A 73 -0.41 -2.56 -8.56
N ILE A 74 -0.37 -2.10 -7.31
CA ILE A 74 -0.47 -2.93 -6.11
C ILE A 74 -1.65 -2.42 -5.27
N ASP A 75 -2.55 -3.31 -4.86
CA ASP A 75 -3.69 -3.01 -3.98
C ASP A 75 -3.70 -4.04 -2.85
N GLY A 76 -3.11 -3.67 -1.69
CA GLY A 76 -2.80 -4.63 -0.63
C GLY A 76 -1.83 -5.70 -1.12
N ASP A 77 -2.25 -6.96 -1.12
CA ASP A 77 -1.47 -8.11 -1.60
C ASP A 77 -1.70 -8.42 -3.09
N LEU A 78 -2.66 -7.74 -3.73
CA LEU A 78 -2.98 -7.96 -5.13
C LEU A 78 -2.05 -7.13 -6.03
N VAL A 79 -1.40 -7.78 -6.98
CA VAL A 79 -0.54 -7.16 -7.99
C VAL A 79 -1.13 -7.38 -9.37
N SER A 80 -1.19 -6.32 -10.18
CA SER A 80 -1.67 -6.42 -11.55
C SER A 80 -0.69 -7.14 -12.47
N ALA A 81 -1.15 -7.55 -13.66
CA ALA A 81 -0.24 -7.86 -14.76
C ALA A 81 0.63 -6.63 -15.09
N SER A 82 1.90 -6.87 -15.42
CA SER A 82 2.82 -5.82 -15.86
C SER A 82 2.60 -5.48 -17.34
N GLN A 83 2.73 -4.20 -17.67
CA GLN A 83 2.73 -3.69 -19.04
C GLN A 83 4.09 -3.08 -19.37
N ALA A 84 4.68 -3.49 -20.49
CA ALA A 84 5.93 -2.92 -20.97
C ALA A 84 5.69 -1.49 -21.49
N VAL A 85 6.53 -0.56 -21.05
CA VAL A 85 6.46 0.87 -21.43
C VAL A 85 7.85 1.42 -21.75
N ALA A 86 7.89 2.53 -22.47
CA ALA A 86 9.12 3.26 -22.71
C ALA A 86 9.69 3.78 -21.37
N CYS A 87 10.99 3.58 -21.18
CA CYS A 87 11.66 4.01 -19.96
C CYS A 87 11.85 5.53 -19.91
N PRO A 88 11.53 6.18 -18.78
CA PRO A 88 11.98 7.54 -18.52
C PRO A 88 13.52 7.61 -18.54
N PRO A 89 14.11 8.72 -19.02
CA PRO A 89 15.56 8.85 -19.11
C PRO A 89 16.24 8.86 -17.73
N ASP A 90 15.53 9.38 -16.72
CA ASP A 90 16.07 9.59 -15.37
C ASP A 90 15.88 8.40 -14.42
N LEU A 91 15.30 7.31 -14.93
CA LEU A 91 15.06 6.11 -14.14
C LEU A 91 16.12 5.06 -14.46
N GLN A 92 16.88 4.68 -13.44
CA GLN A 92 17.95 3.68 -13.54
C GLN A 92 17.43 2.27 -13.28
N VAL A 93 18.19 1.27 -13.75
CA VAL A 93 17.89 -0.14 -13.49
C VAL A 93 17.85 -0.42 -12.00
N GLY A 94 16.81 -1.12 -11.55
CA GLY A 94 16.55 -1.40 -10.13
C GLY A 94 15.87 -0.25 -9.38
N GLU A 95 15.66 0.91 -10.02
CA GLU A 95 14.84 1.98 -9.46
C GLU A 95 13.35 1.80 -9.83
N ARG A 96 12.52 2.42 -9.00
CA ARG A 96 11.07 2.37 -9.09
C ARG A 96 10.50 3.75 -8.86
N LEU A 97 9.48 4.11 -9.65
CA LEU A 97 8.61 5.25 -9.37
C LEU A 97 7.31 4.75 -8.76
N ARG A 98 6.84 5.42 -7.71
CA ARG A 98 5.52 5.21 -7.10
C ARG A 98 4.69 6.48 -7.22
N LEU A 99 3.47 6.37 -7.73
CA LEU A 99 2.50 7.46 -7.72
C LEU A 99 1.78 7.51 -6.37
N THR A 100 1.88 8.65 -5.69
CA THR A 100 1.12 8.94 -4.47
C THR A 100 0.30 10.21 -4.69
N GLY A 101 -0.99 10.04 -4.98
CA GLY A 101 -1.85 11.16 -5.36
C GLY A 101 -1.41 11.75 -6.71
N LYS A 102 -0.90 12.99 -6.70
CA LYS A 102 -0.39 13.68 -7.90
C LYS A 102 1.14 13.71 -7.98
N THR A 103 1.82 13.14 -6.99
CA THR A 103 3.28 13.20 -6.87
C THR A 103 3.88 11.84 -7.15
N CYS A 104 4.93 11.80 -7.96
CA CYS A 104 5.73 10.61 -8.16
C CYS A 104 6.94 10.63 -7.26
N LEU A 105 7.19 9.51 -6.62
CA LEU A 105 8.32 9.30 -5.74
C LEU A 105 9.24 8.27 -6.38
N ARG A 106 10.51 8.62 -6.56
CA ARG A 106 11.57 7.69 -6.93
C ARG A 106 12.08 6.97 -5.69
N GLU A 107 12.07 5.66 -5.76
CA GLU A 107 12.51 4.72 -4.74
C GLU A 107 13.63 3.87 -5.33
N SER A 108 14.78 3.84 -4.65
CA SER A 108 15.88 2.93 -5.00
C SER A 108 15.66 1.58 -4.33
N ALA A 109 16.00 0.48 -5.00
CA ALA A 109 15.92 -0.86 -4.42
C ALA A 109 16.73 -1.00 -3.12
N GLN A 110 17.83 -0.28 -3.01
CA GLN A 110 18.75 -0.34 -1.87
C GLN A 110 18.27 0.49 -0.68
N THR A 111 17.51 1.57 -0.92
CA THR A 111 17.04 2.48 0.13
C THR A 111 15.61 2.95 -0.13
N PRO A 112 14.61 2.07 -0.08
CA PRO A 112 13.22 2.43 -0.35
C PRO A 112 12.65 3.47 0.63
N ALA A 113 13.24 3.58 1.83
CA ALA A 113 12.87 4.60 2.82
C ALA A 113 13.22 6.04 2.41
N ARG A 114 14.10 6.24 1.42
CA ARG A 114 14.48 7.56 0.91
C ARG A 114 13.78 7.80 -0.43
N ALA A 115 12.50 8.13 -0.35
CA ALA A 115 11.68 8.46 -1.50
C ALA A 115 11.92 9.91 -1.95
N VAL A 116 12.35 10.12 -3.20
CA VAL A 116 12.64 11.46 -3.75
C VAL A 116 11.53 11.89 -4.70
N PRO A 117 10.91 13.06 -4.54
CA PRO A 117 9.88 13.52 -5.48
C PRO A 117 10.47 13.79 -6.86
N VAL A 118 9.79 13.32 -7.90
CA VAL A 118 10.16 13.48 -9.31
C VAL A 118 8.93 13.82 -10.15
N VAL A 119 9.18 14.27 -11.39
CA VAL A 119 8.12 14.47 -12.38
C VAL A 119 7.52 13.13 -12.75
N CYS A 120 6.19 13.05 -12.76
CA CYS A 120 5.49 11.83 -13.12
C CYS A 120 5.59 11.54 -14.62
N PRO A 121 6.02 10.34 -15.03
CA PRO A 121 5.92 9.91 -16.41
C PRO A 121 4.45 9.80 -16.84
N LEU A 122 4.17 10.21 -18.08
CA LEU A 122 2.83 10.18 -18.65
C LEU A 122 2.16 8.78 -18.62
N PRO A 123 2.88 7.66 -18.89
CA PRO A 123 2.27 6.34 -18.81
C PRO A 123 1.70 6.02 -17.42
N LEU A 124 2.39 6.45 -16.37
CA LEU A 124 1.99 6.19 -14.97
C LEU A 124 0.73 6.98 -14.61
N THR A 125 0.65 8.25 -14.99
CA THR A 125 -0.54 9.08 -14.75
C THR A 125 -1.73 8.65 -15.60
N ASN A 126 -1.49 8.18 -16.82
CA ASN A 126 -2.55 7.69 -17.69
C ASN A 126 -3.18 6.40 -17.15
N MET A 127 -2.36 5.48 -16.60
CA MET A 127 -2.88 4.26 -15.97
C MET A 127 -3.76 4.58 -14.76
N GLU A 128 -3.33 5.50 -13.90
CA GLU A 128 -4.14 5.92 -12.74
C GLU A 128 -5.45 6.59 -13.15
N LYS A 129 -5.40 7.45 -14.17
CA LYS A 129 -6.59 8.11 -14.69
C LYS A 129 -7.57 7.10 -15.28
N ALA A 130 -7.09 6.16 -16.08
CA ALA A 130 -7.90 5.13 -16.72
C ALA A 130 -8.61 4.24 -15.68
N ASP A 131 -7.93 3.91 -14.58
CA ASP A 131 -8.50 3.10 -13.51
C ASP A 131 -9.50 3.88 -12.62
N ARG A 132 -9.35 5.21 -12.54
CA ARG A 132 -10.29 6.08 -11.83
C ARG A 132 -11.55 6.41 -12.60
N THR A 133 -11.52 6.37 -13.92
CA THR A 133 -12.72 6.59 -14.74
C THR A 133 -13.64 5.38 -14.52
N PRO A 134 -14.84 5.55 -13.93
CA PRO A 134 -15.79 4.46 -13.81
C PRO A 134 -16.10 3.91 -15.20
N PRO A 135 -16.32 2.59 -15.37
CA PRO A 135 -16.97 2.11 -16.57
C PRO A 135 -18.30 2.85 -16.67
N ASP A 136 -18.57 3.51 -17.80
CA ASP A 136 -19.76 4.31 -18.03
C ASP A 136 -21.02 3.56 -17.58
N ALA A 137 -21.55 3.92 -16.41
CA ALA A 137 -22.83 3.45 -15.89
C ALA A 137 -23.93 4.23 -16.63
N GLY A 138 -24.08 3.95 -17.91
CA GLY A 138 -24.96 4.71 -18.79
C GLY A 138 -24.95 4.24 -20.23
N ALA A 139 -25.09 2.93 -20.46
CA ALA A 139 -25.70 2.51 -21.73
C ALA A 139 -27.21 2.83 -21.63
N PRO A 140 -27.76 3.76 -22.42
CA PRO A 140 -29.21 3.89 -22.49
C PRO A 140 -29.78 2.55 -22.98
N ALA A 141 -30.78 2.03 -22.29
CA ALA A 141 -31.56 0.91 -22.77
C ALA A 141 -32.11 1.29 -24.16
N ASP A 142 -31.56 0.67 -25.19
CA ASP A 142 -31.98 0.81 -26.56
C ASP A 142 -33.49 0.52 -26.62
N GLY A 143 -34.25 1.50 -27.10
CA GLY A 143 -35.70 1.45 -27.16
C GLY A 143 -36.17 0.32 -28.08
N GLY A 144 -36.67 -0.75 -27.48
CA GLY A 144 -37.36 -1.83 -28.15
C GLY A 144 -38.76 -1.41 -28.58
N LYS A 145 -38.89 -1.22 -29.90
CA LYS A 145 -40.05 -0.95 -30.75
C LYS A 145 -41.36 -1.68 -30.42
#